data_AF-A0A401GDJ1-F1
#
_entry.id   AF-A0A401GDJ1-F1
#
_cell.length_a   1.000
_cell.length_b   1.000
_cell.length_c   1.000
_cell.angle_alpha   90.00
_cell.angle_beta   90.00
_cell.angle_gamma   90.00
#
_symmetry.space_group_name_H-M   'P 1'
#
loop_
_entity.id
_entity.type
_entity.pdbx_description
1 polymer ?
#
loop_
_entity_poly.entity_id
_entity_poly.type
_entity_poly.pdbx_seq_one_letter_code
_entity_poly.pdbx_strand_id
1 'polypeptide(L)'
;MPKHIYLRDEHFILAVGIDQVTLHAAVDHGSMNTDIVQEVLHVPDLNGNLLSVSQFDHNSYDVQFMDGTCHISNAQGQISTIGYMRRNLYILNVTTHLPK
;
A
#
# COMPACT_ATOMS: atom_id res chain seq x y z
N MET A 1 11.78 16.65 0.07
CA MET A 1 11.94 16.96 1.51
C MET A 1 11.28 15.86 2.33
N PRO A 2 11.83 15.47 3.48
CA PRO A 2 11.22 14.44 4.33
C PRO A 2 9.79 14.83 4.75
N LYS A 3 8.88 13.85 4.82
CA LYS A 3 7.50 14.04 5.29
C LYS A 3 7.33 13.44 6.69
N HIS A 4 6.64 14.16 7.59
CA HIS A 4 6.27 13.62 8.90
C HIS A 4 5.13 12.62 8.77
N ILE A 5 5.31 11.43 9.34
CA ILE A 5 4.27 10.42 9.49
C ILE A 5 3.88 10.40 10.96
N TYR A 6 2.67 10.86 11.27
CA TYR A 6 2.17 10.88 12.64
C TYR A 6 1.66 9.50 13.03
N LEU A 7 2.13 9.02 14.18
CA LEU A 7 1.67 7.81 14.81
C LEU A 7 0.53 8.10 15.78
N ARG A 8 -0.15 7.06 16.24
CA ARG A 8 -1.31 7.18 17.15
C ARG A 8 -0.96 7.90 18.46
N ASP A 9 0.27 7.81 18.91
CA ASP A 9 0.80 8.43 20.13
C ASP A 9 1.36 9.84 19.90
N GLU A 10 1.00 10.49 18.79
CA GLU A 10 1.34 11.86 18.40
C GLU A 10 2.83 12.11 18.08
N HIS A 11 3.72 11.15 18.34
CA HIS A 11 5.07 11.17 17.80
C HIS A 11 5.04 10.98 16.28
N PHE A 12 6.13 11.40 15.62
CA PHE A 12 6.29 11.22 14.18
C PHE A 12 7.56 10.45 13.85
N ILE A 13 7.50 9.74 12.73
CA ILE A 13 8.65 9.17 12.04
C ILE A 13 8.82 9.84 10.67
N LEU A 14 9.99 9.66 10.05
CA LEU A 14 10.34 10.35 8.81
C LEU A 14 10.18 9.45 7.59
N ALA A 15 9.33 9.87 6.66
CA ALA A 15 9.42 9.41 5.28
C ALA A 15 10.52 10.18 4.56
N VAL A 16 11.60 9.50 4.19
CA VAL A 16 12.81 10.13 3.61
C VAL A 16 12.82 10.10 2.09
N GLY A 17 11.92 9.32 1.48
CA GLY A 17 11.79 9.17 0.03
C GLY A 17 10.35 8.92 -0.38
N ILE A 18 10.11 9.12 -1.68
CA ILE A 18 8.85 8.78 -2.35
C ILE A 18 9.24 7.85 -3.50
N ASP A 19 8.72 6.63 -3.46
CA ASP A 19 8.95 5.59 -4.45
C ASP A 19 7.69 5.34 -5.27
N GLN A 20 7.88 4.66 -6.39
CA GLN A 20 6.80 4.03 -7.14
C GLN A 20 6.92 2.52 -6.95
N VAL A 21 5.82 1.87 -6.60
CA VAL A 21 5.78 0.42 -6.41
C VAL A 21 4.81 -0.18 -7.39
N THR A 22 5.30 -1.11 -8.19
CA THR A 22 4.44 -1.99 -8.98
C THR A 22 3.84 -3.03 -8.05
N LEU A 23 2.52 -3.01 -7.90
CA LEU A 23 1.77 -4.06 -7.26
C LEU A 23 1.64 -5.22 -8.25
N HIS A 24 2.38 -6.29 -8.01
CA HIS A 24 2.07 -7.59 -8.59
C HIS A 24 1.25 -8.36 -7.56
N ALA A 25 -0.05 -8.45 -7.76
CA ALA A 25 -0.92 -9.20 -6.85
C ALA A 25 -1.49 -10.43 -7.56
N ALA A 26 -1.40 -11.57 -6.87
CA ALA A 26 -2.22 -12.71 -7.22
C ALA A 26 -3.67 -12.36 -6.88
N VAL A 27 -4.52 -12.33 -7.89
CA VAL A 27 -5.98 -12.23 -7.73
C VAL A 27 -6.54 -13.65 -7.67
N ASP A 28 -7.75 -13.78 -7.14
CA ASP A 28 -8.47 -15.06 -7.12
C ASP A 28 -8.44 -15.73 -8.50
N HIS A 29 -8.32 -17.06 -8.49
CA HIS A 29 -8.15 -17.93 -9.67
C HIS A 29 -6.78 -17.89 -10.37
N GLY A 30 -5.74 -17.36 -9.71
CA GLY A 30 -4.34 -17.50 -10.17
C GLY A 30 -3.93 -16.55 -11.28
N SER A 31 -4.76 -15.55 -11.59
CA SER A 31 -4.36 -14.42 -12.44
C SER A 31 -3.48 -13.46 -11.63
N MET A 32 -2.47 -12.89 -12.28
CA MET A 32 -1.73 -11.76 -11.71
C MET A 32 -2.28 -10.47 -12.28
N ASN A 33 -2.67 -9.55 -11.41
CA ASN A 33 -2.89 -8.17 -11.80
C ASN A 33 -1.62 -7.36 -11.52
N THR A 34 -1.29 -6.45 -12.44
CA THR A 34 -0.14 -5.57 -12.34
C THR A 34 -0.65 -4.14 -12.34
N ASP A 35 -0.66 -3.52 -11.17
CA ASP A 35 -1.01 -2.12 -11.01
C ASP A 35 0.20 -1.32 -10.53
N ILE A 36 0.20 -0.03 -10.81
CA ILE A 36 1.24 0.88 -10.36
C ILE A 36 0.66 1.75 -9.26
N VAL A 37 1.25 1.65 -8.06
CA VAL A 37 1.00 2.62 -7.00
C VAL A 37 2.16 3.60 -6.98
N GLN A 38 1.82 4.85 -7.26
CA GLN A 38 2.76 5.95 -7.16
C GLN A 38 2.94 6.35 -5.69
N GLU A 39 3.75 7.36 -5.41
CA GLU A 39 3.91 8.03 -4.12
C GLU A 39 4.05 7.19 -2.83
N VAL A 40 4.67 6.02 -2.94
CA VAL A 40 4.92 5.14 -1.80
C VAL A 40 5.96 5.76 -0.88
N LEU A 41 5.62 5.93 0.40
CA LEU A 41 6.50 6.61 1.34
C LEU A 41 7.55 5.64 1.88
N HIS A 42 8.82 5.92 1.60
CA HIS A 42 9.94 5.17 2.16
C HIS A 42 10.25 5.67 3.57
N VAL A 43 10.01 4.81 4.57
CA VAL A 43 10.15 5.11 6.00
C VAL A 43 11.12 4.11 6.63
N PRO A 44 12.41 4.46 6.81
CA PRO A 44 13.43 3.53 7.30
C PRO A 44 13.14 2.95 8.69
N ASP A 45 12.40 3.71 9.51
CA ASP A 45 11.99 3.30 10.87
C ASP A 45 10.90 2.21 10.86
N LEU A 46 10.33 1.90 9.68
CA LEU A 46 9.39 0.82 9.48
C LEU A 46 10.05 -0.31 8.69
N ASN A 47 9.74 -1.56 9.06
CA ASN A 47 10.16 -2.74 8.30
C ASN A 47 9.27 -2.95 7.06
N GLY A 48 9.19 -1.91 6.22
CA GLY A 48 8.33 -1.86 5.04
C GLY A 48 8.02 -0.43 4.60
N ASN A 49 7.38 -0.32 3.44
CA ASN A 49 6.91 0.96 2.93
C ASN A 49 5.52 1.30 3.46
N LEU A 50 5.19 2.58 3.54
CA LEU A 50 3.83 3.04 3.83
C LEU A 50 3.09 3.38 2.54
N LEU A 51 1.91 2.78 2.42
CA LEU A 51 0.94 3.10 1.37
C LEU A 51 -0.14 3.98 1.97
N SER A 52 -0.32 5.17 1.42
CA SER A 52 -1.31 6.12 1.92
C SER A 52 -2.70 5.74 1.43
N VAL A 53 -3.64 5.49 2.35
CA VAL A 53 -5.06 5.26 2.00
C VAL A 53 -5.65 6.46 1.27
N SER A 54 -5.28 7.68 1.66
CA SER A 54 -5.73 8.88 0.95
C SER A 54 -5.27 8.92 -0.49
N GLN A 55 -4.15 8.29 -0.82
CA GLN A 55 -3.66 8.26 -2.20
C GLN A 55 -4.43 7.26 -3.06
N PHE A 56 -4.79 6.11 -2.49
CA PHE A 56 -5.72 5.18 -3.15
C PHE A 56 -7.05 5.88 -3.46
N ASP A 57 -7.59 6.60 -2.49
CA ASP A 57 -8.82 7.41 -2.64
C ASP A 57 -8.70 8.45 -3.77
N HIS A 58 -7.62 9.27 -3.77
CA HIS A 58 -7.39 10.24 -4.85
C HIS A 58 -7.22 9.61 -6.24
N ASN A 59 -6.70 8.39 -6.31
CA ASN A 59 -6.48 7.67 -7.57
C ASN A 59 -7.67 6.78 -7.97
N SER A 60 -8.85 6.99 -7.36
CA SER A 60 -10.08 6.25 -7.67
C SER A 60 -9.96 4.74 -7.42
N TYR A 61 -9.20 4.35 -6.40
CA TYR A 61 -9.22 3.01 -5.85
C TYR A 61 -10.16 2.95 -4.66
N ASP A 62 -10.93 1.87 -4.59
CA ASP A 62 -11.67 1.51 -3.38
C ASP A 62 -10.78 0.65 -2.47
N VAL A 63 -10.74 0.99 -1.19
CA VAL A 63 -10.05 0.20 -0.16
C VAL A 63 -11.05 -0.26 0.88
N GLN A 64 -11.35 -1.56 0.88
CA GLN A 64 -12.28 -2.18 1.82
C GLN A 64 -11.54 -3.01 2.86
N PHE A 65 -11.85 -2.80 4.15
CA PHE A 65 -11.34 -3.60 5.25
C PHE A 65 -12.46 -4.46 5.83
N MET A 66 -12.31 -5.78 5.83
CA MET A 66 -13.32 -6.71 6.32
C MET A 66 -12.65 -8.02 6.74
N ASP A 67 -13.13 -8.66 7.82
CA ASP A 67 -12.72 -10.01 8.25
C ASP A 67 -11.20 -10.27 8.31
N GLY A 68 -10.41 -9.24 8.66
CA GLY A 68 -8.95 -9.34 8.76
C GLY A 68 -8.20 -9.26 7.42
N THR A 69 -8.87 -8.95 6.31
CA THR A 69 -8.26 -8.64 5.00
C THR A 69 -8.46 -7.18 4.61
N CYS A 70 -7.63 -6.70 3.70
CA CYS A 70 -7.91 -5.47 2.95
C CYS A 70 -7.98 -5.79 1.46
N HIS A 71 -9.03 -5.32 0.81
CA HIS A 71 -9.25 -5.46 -0.62
C HIS A 71 -9.06 -4.10 -1.26
N ILE A 72 -8.22 -4.04 -2.30
CA ILE A 72 -8.03 -2.84 -3.09
C ILE A 72 -8.53 -3.14 -4.49
N SER A 73 -9.45 -2.32 -4.99
CA SER A 73 -9.99 -2.43 -6.35
C SER A 73 -9.87 -1.11 -7.09
N ASN A 74 -9.62 -1.19 -8.40
CA ASN A 74 -9.60 -0.02 -9.27
C ASN A 74 -11.01 0.55 -9.49
N ALA A 75 -11.11 1.69 -10.19
CA ALA A 75 -12.36 2.36 -10.50
C ALA A 75 -13.38 1.51 -11.29
N GLN A 76 -12.97 0.38 -11.86
CA GLN A 76 -13.85 -0.58 -12.55
C GLN A 76 -14.35 -1.69 -11.61
N GLY A 77 -14.01 -1.64 -10.32
CA GLY A 77 -14.35 -2.65 -9.33
C GLY A 77 -13.53 -3.95 -9.47
N GLN A 78 -12.47 -3.94 -10.28
CA GLN A 78 -11.59 -5.10 -10.42
C GLN A 78 -10.59 -5.12 -9.26
N ILE A 79 -10.45 -6.28 -8.61
CA ILE A 79 -9.50 -6.45 -7.53
C ILE A 79 -8.07 -6.26 -8.07
N SER A 80 -7.40 -5.25 -7.55
CA SER A 80 -6.00 -4.94 -7.80
C SER A 80 -5.09 -5.71 -6.88
N THR A 81 -5.45 -5.85 -5.60
CA THR A 81 -4.65 -6.62 -4.62
C THR A 81 -5.44 -6.95 -3.35
N ILE A 82 -4.98 -7.97 -2.62
CA ILE A 82 -5.51 -8.38 -1.30
C ILE A 82 -4.35 -8.36 -0.30
N GLY A 83 -4.54 -7.63 0.80
CA GLY A 83 -3.65 -7.66 1.96
C GLY A 83 -4.28 -8.37 3.15
N TYR A 84 -3.46 -8.67 4.15
CA TYR A 84 -3.86 -9.40 5.34
C TYR A 84 -3.40 -8.70 6.61
N MET A 85 -4.22 -8.79 7.66
CA MET A 85 -3.87 -8.24 8.96
C MET A 85 -2.77 -9.09 9.63
N ARG A 86 -1.73 -8.43 10.11
CA ARG A 86 -0.68 -9.01 10.94
C ARG A 86 -0.31 -8.00 12.03
N ARG A 87 -0.49 -8.38 13.31
CA ARG A 87 -0.17 -7.54 14.47
C ARG A 87 -0.78 -6.12 14.37
N ASN A 88 -2.07 -6.05 14.03
CA ASN A 88 -2.86 -4.81 13.85
C ASN A 88 -2.44 -3.92 12.66
N LEU A 89 -1.60 -4.41 11.75
CA LEU A 89 -1.26 -3.74 10.50
C LEU A 89 -1.77 -4.56 9.32
N TYR A 90 -2.34 -3.90 8.31
CA TYR A 90 -2.64 -4.55 7.04
C TYR A 90 -1.39 -4.55 6.18
N ILE A 91 -0.95 -5.75 5.81
CA ILE A 91 0.27 -5.97 5.02
C ILE A 91 -0.15 -6.41 3.63
N LEU A 92 0.37 -5.70 2.62
CA LEU A 92 0.24 -6.05 1.23
C LEU A 92 1.47 -6.86 0.82
N ASN A 93 1.26 -8.05 0.26
CA ASN A 93 2.37 -8.84 -0.28
C ASN A 93 2.64 -8.39 -1.71
N VAL A 94 3.53 -7.43 -1.86
CA VAL A 94 3.79 -6.75 -3.13
C VAL A 94 5.27 -6.85 -3.47
N THR A 95 5.57 -7.14 -4.73
CA THR A 95 6.96 -7.20 -5.20
C THR A 95 7.38 -5.83 -5.71
N THR A 96 8.20 -5.12 -4.96
CA THR A 96 8.75 -3.84 -5.39
C THR A 96 9.86 -4.05 -6.42
N HIS A 97 9.73 -3.45 -7.61
CA HIS A 97 10.89 -3.21 -8.48
C HIS A 97 11.47 -1.84 -8.14
N LEU A 98 12.59 -1.82 -7.40
CA LEU A 98 13.37 -0.60 -7.25
C LEU A 98 13.99 -0.26 -8.62
N PRO A 99 13.85 0.98 -9.12
CA PRO A 99 14.58 1.41 -10.32
C PRO A 99 16.09 1.29 -10.05
N LYS A 100 16.82 0.76 -11.04
CA LYS A 100 18.29 0.63 -11.00
C LYS A 100 18.99 1.98 -10.97
#